data_AF-A0A1E7K1J7-F1
#
_entry.id   AF-A0A1E7K1J7-F1
#
_cell.length_a   1.000
_cell.length_b   1.000
_cell.length_c   1.000
_cell.angle_alpha   90.00
_cell.angle_beta   90.00
_cell.angle_gamma   90.00
#
_symmetry.space_group_name_H-M   'P 1'
#
loop_
_entity.id
_entity.type
_entity.pdbx_description
1 polymer ?
#
loop_
_entity_poly.entity_id
_entity_poly.type
_entity_poly.pdbx_seq_one_letter_code
_entity_poly.pdbx_strand_id
1 'polypeptide(L)'
;METLTRPKLREGLEVIRGMDDHPLLYDASSGIYHRLSRSAAGLVQRLDGSRSLEDIATMMAAHGTRTPEAARTELDRFVRNLYDSGLLDGAPTPQRARDTGRRGKRNQMMPRFVVSRTLLPRLLEPLAAPLRHVPGRVTAGVHLAGGVLGTVLACWALFAGPSPDPRPAHWTTLLALVLFLCQIVLHECAHAMVAQILKVPVRGFGFALLFYFMPLAYVDRTDAYRLRSRASRAVLALAGPVNDGWVAGLTALVAVTADGTAASVSATMLVFQIFSVLTNLNPLLPSDGYAALEAGLGTVDARGRAFGLLKHTLLRRPLPSHLAAMTPAARRLHLAYGALCTLYVLVLAYVAVLGTVFSWGSVQGVWGR
;
A
#
# COMPACT_ATOMS: atom_id res chain seq x y z
N MET A 1 -40.05 5.51 -6.15
CA MET A 1 -40.07 5.17 -4.71
C MET A 1 -40.37 3.69 -4.45
N GLU A 2 -40.96 2.96 -5.41
CA GLU A 2 -41.24 1.51 -5.35
C GLU A 2 -40.01 0.62 -5.14
N THR A 3 -38.82 1.08 -5.56
CA THR A 3 -37.54 0.36 -5.40
C THR A 3 -37.05 0.28 -3.96
N LEU A 4 -37.54 1.15 -3.06
CA LEU A 4 -37.15 1.12 -1.64
C LEU A 4 -38.03 0.19 -0.82
N THR A 5 -39.24 -0.16 -1.26
CA THR A 5 -40.14 -1.06 -0.53
C THR A 5 -39.60 -2.49 -0.45
N ARG A 6 -38.90 -2.94 -1.51
CA ARG A 6 -38.20 -4.23 -1.58
C ARG A 6 -36.78 -4.00 -2.11
N PRO A 7 -35.85 -3.55 -1.26
CA PRO A 7 -34.51 -3.19 -1.71
C PRO A 7 -33.76 -4.41 -2.24
N LYS A 8 -33.11 -4.24 -3.39
CA LYS A 8 -32.18 -5.19 -3.98
C LYS A 8 -30.81 -4.54 -4.10
N LEU A 9 -29.74 -5.25 -3.76
CA LEU A 9 -28.38 -4.81 -4.06
C LEU A 9 -28.17 -4.73 -5.57
N ARG A 10 -27.38 -3.74 -6.00
CA ARG A 10 -26.96 -3.65 -7.40
C ARG A 10 -26.15 -4.89 -7.79
N GLU A 11 -26.35 -5.37 -9.00
CA GLU A 11 -25.57 -6.50 -9.54
C GLU A 11 -24.08 -6.15 -9.62
N GLY A 12 -23.22 -7.16 -9.42
CA GLY A 12 -21.76 -7.00 -9.36
C GLY A 12 -21.20 -6.54 -8.00
N LEU A 13 -22.04 -6.46 -6.96
CA LEU A 13 -21.59 -6.28 -5.58
C LEU A 13 -21.30 -7.64 -4.93
N GLU A 14 -20.10 -7.80 -4.36
CA GLU A 14 -19.67 -9.02 -3.69
C GLU A 14 -19.42 -8.75 -2.20
N VAL A 15 -20.02 -9.54 -1.31
CA VAL A 15 -19.67 -9.52 0.11
C VAL A 15 -18.45 -10.40 0.32
N ILE A 16 -17.32 -9.80 0.66
CA ILE A 16 -16.08 -10.51 0.99
C ILE A 16 -15.72 -10.34 2.46
N ARG A 17 -14.86 -11.21 2.98
CA ARG A 17 -14.22 -11.01 4.28
C ARG A 17 -12.82 -10.45 4.06
N GLY A 18 -12.55 -9.27 4.62
CA GLY A 18 -11.24 -8.62 4.55
C GLY A 18 -10.18 -9.31 5.41
N MET A 19 -8.93 -8.88 5.24
CA MET A 19 -7.76 -9.39 5.98
C MET A 19 -7.82 -9.19 7.51
N ASP A 20 -8.70 -8.32 8.00
CA ASP A 20 -8.99 -8.05 9.41
C ASP A 20 -10.25 -8.79 9.93
N ASP A 21 -10.77 -9.75 9.16
CA ASP A 21 -12.02 -10.48 9.43
C ASP A 21 -13.26 -9.58 9.50
N HIS A 22 -13.16 -8.33 9.02
CA HIS A 22 -14.33 -7.47 8.83
C HIS A 22 -14.99 -7.75 7.47
N PRO A 23 -16.33 -7.78 7.41
CA PRO A 23 -17.02 -7.86 6.14
C PRO A 23 -16.80 -6.59 5.30
N LEU A 24 -16.51 -6.77 4.02
CA LEU A 24 -16.39 -5.71 3.03
C LEU A 24 -17.40 -5.97 1.91
N LEU A 25 -18.02 -4.92 1.40
CA LEU A 25 -18.80 -4.95 0.17
C LEU A 25 -17.92 -4.42 -0.95
N TYR A 26 -17.57 -5.29 -1.88
CA TYR A 26 -16.76 -4.97 -3.05
C TYR A 26 -17.66 -4.63 -4.22
N ASP A 27 -17.42 -3.49 -4.84
CA ASP A 27 -18.07 -3.10 -6.09
C ASP A 27 -17.15 -3.39 -7.27
N ALA A 28 -17.47 -4.43 -8.06
CA ALA A 28 -16.67 -4.84 -9.20
C ALA A 28 -16.61 -3.78 -10.32
N SER A 29 -17.63 -2.92 -10.42
CA SER A 29 -17.70 -1.87 -11.46
C SER A 29 -16.80 -0.67 -11.16
N SER A 30 -16.69 -0.29 -9.87
CA SER A 30 -15.88 0.85 -9.42
C SER A 30 -14.53 0.45 -8.82
N GLY A 31 -14.38 -0.80 -8.42
CA GLY A 31 -13.24 -1.31 -7.65
C GLY A 31 -13.26 -0.84 -6.18
N ILE A 32 -14.32 -0.24 -5.67
CA ILE A 32 -14.32 0.32 -4.31
C ILE A 32 -14.68 -0.76 -3.28
N TYR A 33 -14.00 -0.74 -2.13
CA TYR A 33 -14.35 -1.53 -0.96
C TYR A 33 -15.09 -0.66 0.06
N HIS A 34 -16.30 -1.08 0.44
CA HIS A 34 -17.05 -0.47 1.51
C HIS A 34 -16.98 -1.36 2.75
N ARG A 35 -16.48 -0.82 3.87
CA ARG A 35 -16.42 -1.57 5.12
C ARG A 35 -17.81 -1.69 5.73
N LEU A 36 -18.21 -2.92 6.06
CA LEU A 36 -19.49 -3.20 6.73
C LEU A 36 -19.25 -3.59 8.18
N SER A 37 -20.20 -3.24 9.06
CA SER A 37 -20.27 -3.86 10.38
C SER A 37 -20.73 -5.33 10.25
N ARG A 38 -20.47 -6.14 11.28
CA ARG A 38 -20.91 -7.55 11.29
C ARG A 38 -22.44 -7.66 11.18
N SER A 39 -23.18 -6.77 11.86
CA SER A 39 -24.64 -6.70 11.74
C SER A 39 -25.07 -6.28 10.34
N ALA A 40 -24.46 -5.24 9.77
CA ALA A 40 -24.78 -4.76 8.42
C ALA A 40 -24.54 -5.83 7.35
N ALA A 41 -23.49 -6.66 7.46
CA ALA A 41 -23.22 -7.72 6.49
C ALA A 41 -24.36 -8.75 6.42
N GLY A 42 -24.92 -9.14 7.57
CA GLY A 42 -26.07 -10.02 7.61
C GLY A 42 -27.34 -9.38 7.04
N LEU A 43 -27.51 -8.06 7.21
CA LEU A 43 -28.62 -7.33 6.60
C LEU A 43 -28.47 -7.24 5.08
N VAL A 44 -27.28 -6.90 4.58
CA VAL A 44 -26.97 -6.74 3.15
C VAL A 44 -27.33 -8.00 2.36
N GLN A 45 -27.01 -9.19 2.90
CA GLN A 45 -27.37 -10.46 2.28
C GLN A 45 -28.88 -10.72 2.16
N ARG A 46 -29.72 -9.98 2.90
CA ARG A 46 -31.18 -10.08 2.87
C ARG A 46 -31.84 -9.05 1.96
N LEU A 47 -31.07 -8.11 1.40
CA LEU A 47 -31.54 -7.11 0.43
C LEU A 47 -31.48 -7.70 -0.99
N ASP A 48 -32.30 -8.71 -1.24
CA ASP A 48 -32.36 -9.48 -2.49
C ASP A 48 -33.54 -9.10 -3.40
N GLY A 49 -34.36 -8.11 -2.99
CA GLY A 49 -35.58 -7.69 -3.68
C GLY A 49 -36.80 -8.58 -3.43
N SER A 50 -36.68 -9.68 -2.68
CA SER A 50 -37.80 -10.57 -2.38
C SER A 50 -38.59 -10.13 -1.13
N ARG A 51 -37.90 -9.64 -0.10
CA ARG A 51 -38.47 -9.26 1.19
C ARG A 51 -38.79 -7.77 1.26
N SER A 52 -39.87 -7.43 1.96
CA SER A 52 -40.16 -6.03 2.27
C SER A 52 -39.27 -5.53 3.40
N LEU A 53 -39.12 -4.21 3.50
CA LEU A 53 -38.41 -3.61 4.63
C LEU A 53 -39.09 -3.88 5.99
N GLU A 54 -40.41 -4.08 6.00
CA GLU A 54 -41.17 -4.41 7.22
C GLU A 54 -40.85 -5.83 7.70
N ASP A 55 -40.75 -6.79 6.78
CA ASP A 55 -40.35 -8.17 7.11
C ASP A 55 -38.93 -8.20 7.70
N ILE A 56 -37.99 -7.46 7.08
CA ILE A 56 -36.61 -7.38 7.54
C ILE A 56 -36.53 -6.71 8.92
N ALA A 57 -37.28 -5.63 9.15
CA ALA A 57 -37.34 -4.96 10.44
C ALA A 57 -37.92 -5.86 11.55
N THR A 58 -38.95 -6.65 11.22
CA THR A 58 -39.56 -7.62 12.13
C THR A 58 -38.56 -8.72 12.51
N MET A 59 -37.79 -9.24 11.54
CA MET A 59 -36.71 -10.19 11.80
C MET A 59 -35.58 -9.61 12.66
N MET A 60 -35.22 -8.34 12.45
CA MET A 60 -34.23 -7.62 13.27
C MET A 60 -34.70 -7.47 14.71
N ALA A 61 -35.98 -7.14 14.91
CA ALA A 61 -36.59 -7.04 16.24
C ALA A 61 -36.65 -8.40 16.93
N ALA A 62 -37.00 -9.47 16.21
CA ALA A 62 -37.08 -10.83 16.75
C ALA A 62 -35.73 -11.41 17.24
N HIS A 63 -34.61 -10.96 16.67
CA HIS A 63 -33.26 -11.41 17.05
C HIS A 63 -32.52 -10.39 17.93
N GLY A 64 -33.15 -9.27 18.27
CA GLY A 64 -32.56 -8.17 19.02
C GLY A 64 -33.33 -7.83 20.28
N THR A 65 -32.83 -6.86 21.04
CA THR A 65 -33.52 -6.29 22.22
C THR A 65 -34.31 -5.02 21.87
N ARG A 66 -34.55 -4.75 20.58
CA ARG A 66 -35.13 -3.49 20.09
C ARG A 66 -36.59 -3.68 19.68
N THR A 67 -37.39 -2.63 19.81
CA THR A 67 -38.76 -2.62 19.28
C THR A 67 -38.77 -2.64 17.75
N PRO A 68 -39.82 -3.16 17.11
CA PRO A 68 -39.97 -3.17 15.65
C PRO A 68 -39.82 -1.78 15.01
N GLU A 69 -40.32 -0.72 15.64
CA GLU A 69 -40.27 0.65 15.11
C GLU A 69 -38.84 1.22 15.12
N ALA A 70 -38.08 0.94 16.18
CA ALA A 70 -36.69 1.34 16.28
C ALA A 70 -35.82 0.61 15.24
N ALA A 71 -36.06 -0.69 15.05
CA ALA A 71 -35.40 -1.48 14.01
C ALA A 71 -35.72 -0.98 12.61
N ARG A 72 -36.99 -0.61 12.34
CA ARG A 72 -37.42 -0.02 11.07
C ARG A 72 -36.70 1.29 10.76
N THR A 73 -36.60 2.18 11.74
CA THR A 73 -35.94 3.49 11.59
C THR A 73 -34.45 3.35 11.27
N GLU A 74 -33.76 2.42 11.93
CA GLU A 74 -32.35 2.12 11.66
C GLU A 74 -32.15 1.49 10.28
N LEU A 75 -33.02 0.53 9.91
CA LEU A 75 -33.02 -0.11 8.60
C LEU A 75 -33.21 0.94 7.49
N ASP A 76 -34.17 1.86 7.66
CA ASP A 76 -34.39 2.93 6.68
C ASP A 76 -33.18 3.84 6.53
N ARG A 77 -32.51 4.20 7.64
CA ARG A 77 -31.27 4.99 7.58
C ARG A 77 -30.17 4.23 6.85
N PHE A 78 -30.04 2.93 7.13
CA PHE A 78 -29.05 2.07 6.49
C PHE A 78 -29.30 1.95 4.97
N VAL A 79 -30.54 1.66 4.57
CA VAL A 79 -30.94 1.51 3.16
C VAL A 79 -30.80 2.84 2.42
N ARG A 80 -31.16 3.97 3.03
CA ARG A 80 -30.90 5.30 2.44
C ARG A 80 -29.42 5.55 2.22
N ASN A 81 -28.55 5.25 3.19
CA ASN A 81 -27.11 5.38 3.01
C ASN A 81 -26.57 4.50 1.86
N LEU A 82 -27.10 3.28 1.69
CA LEU A 82 -26.74 2.42 0.55
C LEU A 82 -27.24 2.98 -0.78
N TYR A 83 -28.46 3.52 -0.81
CA TYR A 83 -29.04 4.19 -1.98
C TYR A 83 -28.22 5.41 -2.40
N ASP A 84 -27.89 6.30 -1.47
CA ASP A 84 -27.10 7.51 -1.72
C ASP A 84 -25.66 7.17 -2.14
N SER A 85 -25.15 6.02 -1.72
CA SER A 85 -23.86 5.48 -2.15
C SER A 85 -23.90 4.76 -3.50
N GLY A 86 -25.08 4.63 -4.12
CA GLY A 86 -25.28 3.96 -5.40
C GLY A 86 -25.15 2.44 -5.35
N LEU A 87 -25.35 1.82 -4.19
CA LEU A 87 -25.15 0.39 -3.94
C LEU A 87 -26.45 -0.44 -4.07
N LEU A 88 -27.60 0.21 -4.26
CA LEU A 88 -28.89 -0.44 -4.48
C LEU A 88 -29.31 -0.37 -5.94
N ASP A 89 -30.15 -1.32 -6.35
CA ASP A 89 -30.78 -1.32 -7.67
C ASP A 89 -31.74 -0.13 -7.82
N GLY A 90 -31.74 0.49 -9.00
CA GLY A 90 -32.46 1.75 -9.25
C GLY A 90 -31.92 2.97 -8.47
N ALA A 91 -30.80 2.84 -7.75
CA ALA A 91 -30.07 3.99 -7.24
C ALA A 91 -29.44 4.76 -8.40
N PRO A 92 -29.33 6.11 -8.31
CA PRO A 92 -28.61 6.87 -9.31
C PRO A 92 -27.22 6.26 -9.49
N THR A 93 -26.94 5.75 -10.69
CA THR A 93 -25.60 5.27 -11.02
C THR A 93 -24.66 6.41 -10.71
N PRO A 94 -23.61 6.22 -9.90
CA PRO A 94 -22.78 7.34 -9.51
C PRO A 94 -21.90 7.81 -10.67
N GLN A 95 -22.49 8.47 -11.66
CA GLN A 95 -21.75 9.26 -12.65
C GLN A 95 -20.98 10.39 -11.93
N ARG A 96 -21.36 10.70 -10.68
CA ARG A 96 -20.68 11.57 -9.72
C ARG A 96 -19.79 10.86 -8.67
N ALA A 97 -19.77 9.53 -8.51
CA ALA A 97 -18.75 8.90 -7.64
C ALA A 97 -17.38 8.72 -8.31
N ARG A 98 -17.21 9.20 -9.54
CA ARG A 98 -15.88 9.59 -10.03
C ARG A 98 -15.26 10.71 -9.18
N ASP A 99 -16.07 11.49 -8.45
CA ASP A 99 -15.61 12.61 -7.61
C ASP A 99 -15.86 12.44 -6.10
N THR A 100 -16.92 11.74 -5.66
CA THR A 100 -17.25 11.67 -4.22
C THR A 100 -16.47 10.60 -3.44
N GLY A 101 -16.07 9.48 -4.07
CA GLY A 101 -15.09 8.54 -3.48
C GLY A 101 -13.63 9.05 -3.54
N ARG A 102 -13.40 10.05 -4.41
CA ARG A 102 -12.12 10.75 -4.62
C ARG A 102 -11.91 11.91 -3.63
N ARG A 103 -12.83 12.09 -2.68
CA ARG A 103 -12.75 13.08 -1.57
C ARG A 103 -11.91 12.61 -0.39
N GLY A 104 -11.27 11.45 -0.45
CA GLY A 104 -10.01 11.26 0.26
C GLY A 104 -8.98 12.17 -0.42
N LYS A 105 -8.85 13.41 0.06
CA LYS A 105 -7.95 14.49 -0.43
C LYS A 105 -7.09 13.98 -1.59
N ARG A 106 -7.46 14.29 -2.85
CA ARG A 106 -6.53 14.19 -3.98
C ARG A 106 -5.23 14.79 -3.46
N ASN A 107 -4.23 13.94 -3.17
CA ASN A 107 -2.99 14.40 -2.59
C ASN A 107 -2.37 15.21 -3.71
N GLN A 108 -2.61 16.53 -3.73
CA GLN A 108 -2.25 17.38 -4.85
C GLN A 108 -0.76 17.25 -5.13
N MET A 109 0.03 16.88 -4.12
CA MET A 109 1.47 16.65 -4.21
C MET A 109 1.89 15.37 -4.97
N MET A 110 0.95 14.51 -5.38
CA MET A 110 1.23 13.24 -6.08
C MET A 110 0.14 12.87 -7.11
N PRO A 111 0.07 13.55 -8.28
CA PRO A 111 -0.78 13.09 -9.37
C PRO A 111 -0.36 11.69 -9.85
N ARG A 112 -1.34 10.82 -10.10
CA ARG A 112 -1.15 9.43 -10.54
C ARG A 112 -1.68 9.25 -11.95
N PHE A 113 -0.88 8.63 -12.81
CA PHE A 113 -1.20 8.33 -14.20
C PHE A 113 -1.16 6.82 -14.39
N VAL A 114 -2.33 6.22 -14.62
CA VAL A 114 -2.43 4.78 -14.94
C VAL A 114 -2.04 4.60 -16.40
N VAL A 115 -0.95 3.86 -16.65
CA VAL A 115 -0.48 3.56 -18.00
C VAL A 115 -1.26 2.39 -18.59
N SER A 116 -1.44 1.32 -17.81
CA SER A 116 -2.23 0.17 -18.26
C SER A 116 -2.86 -0.59 -17.10
N ARG A 117 -4.04 -1.15 -17.36
CA ARG A 117 -4.75 -2.04 -16.43
C ARG A 117 -4.56 -3.53 -16.76
N THR A 118 -4.21 -3.84 -18.00
CA THR A 118 -4.22 -5.21 -18.55
C THR A 118 -2.87 -5.66 -19.07
N LEU A 119 -1.99 -4.73 -19.47
CA LEU A 119 -0.70 -5.08 -20.07
C LEU A 119 0.22 -5.77 -19.07
N LEU A 120 0.41 -5.18 -17.88
CA LEU A 120 1.32 -5.77 -16.88
C LEU A 120 0.86 -7.18 -16.43
N PRO A 121 -0.43 -7.43 -16.11
CA PRO A 121 -0.90 -8.78 -15.85
C PRO A 121 -0.65 -9.75 -17.01
N ARG A 122 -0.95 -9.35 -18.24
CA ARG A 122 -0.75 -10.22 -19.41
C ARG A 122 0.72 -10.57 -19.66
N LEU A 123 1.63 -9.64 -19.42
CA LEU A 123 3.07 -9.87 -19.60
C LEU A 123 3.66 -10.77 -18.52
N LEU A 124 3.14 -10.70 -17.29
CA LEU A 124 3.67 -11.47 -16.17
C LEU A 124 3.02 -12.85 -16.02
N GLU A 125 1.79 -13.06 -16.51
CA GLU A 125 1.08 -14.35 -16.36
C GLU A 125 1.87 -15.56 -16.93
N PRO A 126 2.57 -15.48 -18.09
CA PRO A 126 3.41 -16.57 -18.57
C PRO A 126 4.52 -16.98 -17.59
N LEU A 127 5.02 -16.04 -16.80
CA LEU A 127 6.04 -16.29 -15.77
C LEU A 127 5.38 -16.72 -14.44
N ALA A 128 4.23 -16.16 -14.09
CA ALA A 128 3.52 -16.45 -12.86
C ALA A 128 2.87 -17.84 -12.88
N ALA A 129 2.25 -18.24 -14.00
CA ALA A 129 1.54 -19.51 -14.16
C ALA A 129 2.36 -20.75 -13.75
N PRO A 130 3.59 -20.97 -14.27
CA PRO A 130 4.40 -22.12 -13.85
C PRO A 130 4.78 -22.06 -12.37
N LEU A 131 5.06 -20.87 -11.83
CA LEU A 131 5.41 -20.68 -10.42
C LEU A 131 4.27 -21.02 -9.46
N ARG A 132 3.01 -21.01 -9.92
CA ARG A 132 1.85 -21.45 -9.12
C ARG A 132 1.85 -22.95 -8.84
N HIS A 133 2.54 -23.75 -9.65
CA HIS A 133 2.61 -25.21 -9.50
C HIS A 133 3.71 -25.65 -8.53
N VAL A 134 4.68 -24.78 -8.24
CA VAL A 134 5.75 -25.04 -7.28
C VAL A 134 5.23 -24.69 -5.87
N PRO A 135 5.58 -25.45 -4.82
CA PRO A 135 5.18 -25.10 -3.45
C PRO A 135 5.60 -23.68 -3.09
N GLY A 136 4.62 -22.83 -2.73
CA GLY A 136 4.85 -21.39 -2.52
C GLY A 136 5.89 -21.05 -1.45
N ARG A 137 6.14 -21.95 -0.49
CA ARG A 137 7.20 -21.80 0.52
C ARG A 137 8.59 -21.95 -0.09
N VAL A 138 8.75 -22.84 -1.07
CA VAL A 138 10.01 -23.07 -1.78
C VAL A 138 10.32 -21.88 -2.68
N THR A 139 9.35 -21.44 -3.49
CA THR A 139 9.56 -20.26 -4.35
C THR A 139 9.86 -19.01 -3.54
N ALA A 140 9.09 -18.75 -2.48
CA ALA A 140 9.35 -17.61 -1.58
C ALA A 140 10.70 -17.74 -0.87
N GLY A 141 11.07 -18.94 -0.39
CA GLY A 141 12.32 -19.18 0.31
C GLY A 141 13.56 -18.98 -0.57
N VAL A 142 13.55 -19.54 -1.79
CA VAL A 142 14.62 -19.38 -2.78
C VAL A 142 14.76 -17.91 -3.18
N HIS A 143 13.64 -17.24 -3.46
CA HIS A 143 13.67 -15.84 -3.86
C HIS A 143 14.20 -14.94 -2.73
N LEU A 144 13.74 -15.16 -1.49
CA LEU A 144 14.22 -14.46 -0.31
C LEU A 144 15.71 -14.70 -0.08
N ALA A 145 16.18 -15.96 -0.14
CA ALA A 145 17.58 -16.30 0.07
C ALA A 145 18.50 -15.59 -0.93
N GLY A 146 18.13 -15.58 -2.21
CA GLY A 146 18.94 -14.88 -3.23
C GLY A 146 18.87 -13.36 -3.11
N GLY A 147 17.73 -12.77 -2.72
CA GLY A 147 17.65 -11.33 -2.46
C GLY A 147 18.47 -10.90 -1.25
N VAL A 148 18.47 -11.71 -0.18
CA VAL A 148 19.33 -11.49 1.00
C VAL A 148 20.80 -11.62 0.60
N LEU A 149 21.17 -12.68 -0.13
CA LEU A 149 22.54 -12.86 -0.62
C LEU A 149 22.98 -11.68 -1.49
N GLY A 150 22.16 -11.24 -2.43
CA GLY A 150 22.46 -10.10 -3.29
C GLY A 150 22.62 -8.79 -2.50
N THR A 151 21.80 -8.57 -1.47
CA THR A 151 21.96 -7.43 -0.56
C THR A 151 23.28 -7.51 0.21
N VAL A 152 23.65 -8.69 0.72
CA VAL A 152 24.93 -8.91 1.41
C VAL A 152 26.11 -8.65 0.48
N LEU A 153 26.05 -9.14 -0.77
CA LEU A 153 27.07 -8.87 -1.78
C LEU A 153 27.18 -7.38 -2.13
N ALA A 154 26.05 -6.67 -2.22
CA ALA A 154 26.03 -5.23 -2.44
C ALA A 154 26.64 -4.44 -1.28
N CYS A 155 26.29 -4.78 -0.03
CA CYS A 155 26.93 -4.20 1.15
C CYS A 155 28.44 -4.49 1.16
N TRP A 156 28.83 -5.75 0.90
CA TRP A 156 30.25 -6.12 0.82
C TRP A 156 30.98 -5.31 -0.27
N ALA A 157 30.42 -5.21 -1.47
CA ALA A 157 31.03 -4.45 -2.57
C ALA A 157 31.18 -2.96 -2.25
N LEU A 158 30.26 -2.36 -1.49
CA LEU A 158 30.39 -0.97 -1.04
C LEU A 158 31.55 -0.74 -0.06
N PHE A 159 31.85 -1.72 0.80
CA PHE A 159 32.90 -1.59 1.82
C PHE A 159 34.25 -2.17 1.41
N ALA A 160 34.25 -3.21 0.58
CA ALA A 160 35.45 -3.96 0.17
C ALA A 160 35.85 -3.70 -1.28
N GLY A 161 34.92 -3.19 -2.11
CA GLY A 161 35.21 -2.83 -3.50
C GLY A 161 36.05 -1.55 -3.60
N PRO A 162 36.49 -1.21 -4.82
CA PRO A 162 37.16 0.06 -5.07
C PRO A 162 36.29 1.20 -4.54
N SER A 163 36.89 2.10 -3.73
CA SER A 163 36.15 3.26 -3.24
C SER A 163 35.55 4.01 -4.43
N PRO A 164 34.24 4.31 -4.43
CA PRO A 164 33.64 5.11 -5.48
C PRO A 164 34.45 6.40 -5.62
N ASP A 165 34.69 6.83 -6.86
CA ASP A 165 35.32 8.12 -7.10
C ASP A 165 34.56 9.18 -6.30
N PRO A 166 35.22 9.93 -5.39
CA PRO A 166 34.55 10.94 -4.56
C PRO A 166 33.95 12.09 -5.39
N ARG A 167 34.31 12.21 -6.67
CA ARG A 167 33.73 13.16 -7.62
C ARG A 167 33.40 12.44 -8.93
N PRO A 168 32.38 11.57 -8.94
CA PRO A 168 32.02 10.86 -10.16
C PRO A 168 31.66 11.88 -11.25
N ALA A 169 32.01 11.56 -12.49
CA ALA A 169 31.62 12.40 -13.61
C ALA A 169 30.09 12.58 -13.61
N HIS A 170 29.63 13.82 -13.78
CA HIS A 170 28.20 14.16 -13.69
C HIS A 170 27.29 13.27 -14.54
N TRP A 171 27.78 12.80 -15.70
CA TRP A 171 27.04 11.91 -16.58
C TRP A 171 26.95 10.46 -16.06
N THR A 172 27.96 9.94 -15.33
CA THR A 172 27.88 8.59 -14.74
C THR A 172 26.88 8.55 -13.60
N THR A 173 26.79 9.63 -12.81
CA THR A 173 25.74 9.80 -11.81
C THR A 173 24.36 9.89 -12.44
N LEU A 174 24.21 10.65 -13.54
CA LEU A 174 22.95 10.73 -14.26
C LEU A 174 22.52 9.36 -14.82
N LEU A 175 23.45 8.61 -15.41
CA LEU A 175 23.17 7.27 -15.92
C LEU A 175 22.79 6.31 -14.78
N ALA A 176 23.51 6.34 -13.65
CA ALA A 176 23.17 5.56 -12.46
C ALA A 176 21.77 5.89 -11.94
N LEU A 177 21.39 7.18 -11.93
CA LEU A 177 20.05 7.61 -11.55
C LEU A 177 18.98 7.05 -12.51
N VAL A 178 19.20 7.12 -13.83
CA VAL A 178 18.26 6.55 -14.81
C VAL A 178 18.10 5.04 -14.63
N LEU A 179 19.20 4.31 -14.45
CA LEU A 179 19.17 2.87 -14.19
C LEU A 179 18.47 2.54 -12.87
N PHE A 180 18.67 3.36 -11.84
CA PHE A 180 17.96 3.23 -10.57
C PHE A 180 16.46 3.47 -10.72
N LEU A 181 16.03 4.46 -11.51
CA LEU A 181 14.60 4.65 -11.82
C LEU A 181 14.00 3.43 -12.56
N CYS A 182 14.77 2.79 -13.46
CA CYS A 182 14.37 1.53 -14.07
C CYS A 182 14.23 0.40 -13.03
N GLN A 183 15.12 0.34 -12.04
CA GLN A 183 14.98 -0.61 -10.94
C GLN A 183 13.70 -0.40 -10.13
N ILE A 184 13.27 0.84 -9.89
CA ILE A 184 11.99 1.11 -9.20
C ILE A 184 10.81 0.48 -9.98
N VAL A 185 10.87 0.48 -11.31
CA VAL A 185 9.88 -0.25 -12.13
C VAL A 185 9.95 -1.76 -11.86
N LEU A 186 11.14 -2.35 -11.79
CA LEU A 186 11.32 -3.77 -11.47
C LEU A 186 10.80 -4.11 -10.07
N HIS A 187 11.02 -3.24 -9.09
CA HIS A 187 10.49 -3.36 -7.72
C HIS A 187 8.95 -3.48 -7.73
N GLU A 188 8.28 -2.56 -8.42
CA GLU A 188 6.81 -2.57 -8.56
C GLU A 188 6.32 -3.80 -9.36
N CYS A 189 7.04 -4.19 -10.40
CA CYS A 189 6.77 -5.41 -11.15
C CYS A 189 6.89 -6.67 -10.28
N ALA A 190 7.83 -6.71 -9.32
CA ALA A 190 7.96 -7.83 -8.39
C ALA A 190 6.72 -7.98 -7.50
N HIS A 191 6.16 -6.87 -7.00
CA HIS A 191 4.87 -6.92 -6.31
C HIS A 191 3.74 -7.42 -7.22
N ALA A 192 3.67 -6.94 -8.46
CA ALA A 192 2.66 -7.40 -9.42
C ALA A 192 2.78 -8.90 -9.76
N MET A 193 4.02 -9.41 -9.83
CA MET A 193 4.32 -10.82 -10.04
C MET A 193 3.82 -11.65 -8.86
N VAL A 194 4.19 -11.28 -7.63
CA VAL A 194 3.74 -11.99 -6.43
C VAL A 194 2.22 -11.90 -6.26
N ALA A 195 1.62 -10.74 -6.52
CA ALA A 195 0.17 -10.58 -6.53
C ALA A 195 -0.49 -11.56 -7.51
N GLN A 196 0.06 -11.69 -8.72
CA GLN A 196 -0.42 -12.66 -9.68
C GLN A 196 -0.27 -14.08 -9.19
N ILE A 197 0.90 -14.52 -8.74
CA ILE A 197 1.12 -15.87 -8.18
C ILE A 197 0.08 -16.17 -7.08
N LEU A 198 -0.21 -15.21 -6.21
CA LEU A 198 -1.20 -15.30 -5.13
C LEU A 198 -2.67 -15.13 -5.58
N LYS A 199 -2.94 -14.97 -6.88
CA LYS A 199 -4.27 -14.76 -7.48
C LYS A 199 -4.98 -13.49 -6.97
N VAL A 200 -4.21 -12.46 -6.65
CA VAL A 200 -4.71 -11.13 -6.27
C VAL A 200 -4.77 -10.26 -7.52
N PRO A 201 -5.92 -9.65 -7.85
CA PRO A 201 -6.02 -8.74 -8.99
C PRO A 201 -5.07 -7.54 -8.84
N VAL A 202 -4.43 -7.18 -9.95
CA VAL A 202 -3.63 -5.96 -10.07
C VAL A 202 -4.45 -4.96 -10.89
N ARG A 203 -4.86 -3.85 -10.27
CA ARG A 203 -5.83 -2.92 -10.89
C ARG A 203 -5.24 -2.02 -11.95
N GLY A 204 -3.93 -1.81 -11.88
CA GLY A 204 -3.20 -1.08 -12.89
C GLY A 204 -1.77 -0.78 -12.48
N PHE A 205 -0.97 -0.53 -13.51
CA PHE A 205 0.39 -0.06 -13.42
C PHE A 205 0.45 1.38 -13.95
N GLY A 206 1.25 2.21 -13.31
CA GLY A 206 1.34 3.61 -13.69
C GLY A 206 2.56 4.31 -13.12
N PHE A 207 2.61 5.63 -13.36
CA PHE A 207 3.59 6.53 -12.78
C PHE A 207 2.88 7.59 -11.94
N ALA A 208 3.46 7.93 -10.80
CA ALA A 208 3.10 9.05 -9.97
C ALA A 208 4.21 10.10 -10.02
N LEU A 209 3.87 11.38 -10.00
CA LEU A 209 4.88 12.44 -9.87
C LEU A 209 4.95 12.89 -8.42
N LEU A 210 5.97 12.49 -7.68
CA LEU A 210 6.24 13.07 -6.36
C LEU A 210 6.67 14.52 -6.53
N PHE A 211 5.97 15.44 -5.84
CA PHE A 211 6.19 16.89 -5.92
C PHE A 211 6.13 17.47 -7.35
N TYR A 212 5.41 16.82 -8.27
CA TYR A 212 5.26 17.19 -9.68
C TYR A 212 6.50 17.04 -10.58
N PHE A 213 7.68 16.67 -10.07
CA PHE A 213 8.88 16.57 -10.90
C PHE A 213 9.56 15.20 -10.85
N MET A 214 9.37 14.39 -9.80
CA MET A 214 10.05 13.10 -9.67
C MET A 214 9.11 11.95 -10.04
N PRO A 215 9.34 11.23 -11.16
CA PRO A 215 8.52 10.08 -11.53
C PRO A 215 8.81 8.88 -10.61
N LEU A 216 7.76 8.29 -10.07
CA LEU A 216 7.79 7.02 -9.33
C LEU A 216 6.82 6.06 -10.01
N ALA A 217 7.29 4.86 -10.36
CA ALA A 217 6.39 3.79 -10.76
C ALA A 217 5.49 3.39 -9.58
N TYR A 218 4.29 2.90 -9.88
CA TYR A 218 3.44 2.29 -8.88
C TYR A 218 2.57 1.18 -9.49
N VAL A 219 2.32 0.14 -8.70
CA VAL A 219 1.29 -0.86 -8.95
C VAL A 219 0.15 -0.68 -7.96
N ASP A 220 -1.08 -0.63 -8.46
CA ASP A 220 -2.27 -0.61 -7.60
C ASP A 220 -2.55 -2.01 -7.05
N ARG A 221 -2.12 -2.18 -5.79
CA ARG A 221 -2.25 -3.39 -4.97
C ARG A 221 -3.48 -3.38 -4.06
N THR A 222 -4.49 -2.54 -4.32
CA THR A 222 -5.64 -2.38 -3.40
C THR A 222 -6.35 -3.71 -3.11
N ASP A 223 -6.37 -4.66 -4.05
CA ASP A 223 -6.99 -5.97 -3.81
C ASP A 223 -6.20 -6.89 -2.85
N ALA A 224 -5.04 -6.45 -2.33
CA ALA A 224 -4.32 -7.15 -1.27
C ALA A 224 -5.17 -7.34 0.01
N TYR A 225 -6.24 -6.55 0.23
CA TYR A 225 -7.24 -6.77 1.29
C TYR A 225 -7.91 -8.15 1.23
N ARG A 226 -7.89 -8.83 0.08
CA ARG A 226 -8.41 -10.19 -0.09
C ARG A 226 -7.50 -11.27 0.51
N LEU A 227 -6.22 -10.97 0.77
CA LEU A 227 -5.28 -11.94 1.34
C LEU A 227 -5.49 -12.12 2.84
N ARG A 228 -5.93 -13.32 3.25
CA ARG A 228 -6.12 -13.67 4.66
C ARG A 228 -4.85 -14.23 5.33
N SER A 229 -4.01 -14.92 4.57
CA SER A 229 -2.78 -15.50 5.10
C SER A 229 -1.78 -14.40 5.44
N ARG A 230 -1.32 -14.39 6.70
CA ARG A 230 -0.26 -13.47 7.16
C ARG A 230 1.03 -13.64 6.36
N ALA A 231 1.40 -14.89 6.09
CA ALA A 231 2.57 -15.23 5.28
C ALA A 231 2.44 -14.70 3.85
N SER A 232 1.27 -14.89 3.20
CA SER A 232 1.06 -14.38 1.84
C SER A 232 1.08 -12.85 1.77
N ARG A 233 0.53 -12.17 2.79
CA ARG A 233 0.63 -10.71 2.90
C ARG A 233 2.08 -10.25 3.10
N ALA A 234 2.85 -10.93 3.93
CA ALA A 234 4.26 -10.62 4.15
C ALA A 234 5.11 -10.86 2.89
N VAL A 235 4.88 -11.96 2.17
CA VAL A 235 5.56 -12.26 0.89
C VAL A 235 5.20 -11.22 -0.17
N LEU A 236 3.93 -10.80 -0.27
CA LEU A 236 3.53 -9.73 -1.18
C LEU A 236 4.19 -8.39 -0.81
N ALA A 237 4.27 -8.06 0.47
CA ALA A 237 4.93 -6.85 0.95
C ALA A 237 6.44 -6.90 0.71
N LEU A 238 7.12 -8.02 0.91
CA LEU A 238 8.58 -8.12 0.73
C LEU A 238 9.01 -8.31 -0.73
N ALA A 239 8.09 -8.50 -1.68
CA ALA A 239 8.42 -8.79 -3.08
C ALA A 239 9.35 -7.75 -3.73
N GLY A 240 9.05 -6.46 -3.54
CA GLY A 240 9.89 -5.35 -4.04
C GLY A 240 11.28 -5.33 -3.42
N PRO A 241 11.42 -5.24 -2.07
CA PRO A 241 12.73 -5.24 -1.41
C PRO A 241 13.59 -6.48 -1.69
N VAL A 242 12.98 -7.66 -1.82
CA VAL A 242 13.72 -8.89 -2.17
C VAL A 242 14.24 -8.81 -3.61
N ASN A 243 13.43 -8.30 -4.55
CA ASN A 243 13.88 -8.04 -5.92
C ASN A 243 15.02 -6.99 -5.96
N ASP A 244 14.93 -5.93 -5.17
CA ASP A 244 16.01 -4.93 -5.06
C ASP A 244 17.33 -5.57 -4.63
N GLY A 245 17.27 -6.54 -3.70
CA GLY A 245 18.44 -7.31 -3.28
C GLY A 245 19.09 -8.10 -4.43
N TRP A 246 18.28 -8.72 -5.29
CA TRP A 246 18.79 -9.42 -6.49
C TRP A 246 19.49 -8.46 -7.46
N VAL A 247 18.84 -7.34 -7.77
CA VAL A 247 19.40 -6.33 -8.69
C VAL A 247 20.67 -5.71 -8.10
N ALA A 248 20.69 -5.45 -6.79
CA ALA A 248 21.86 -4.94 -6.09
C ALA A 248 23.02 -5.95 -6.11
N GLY A 249 22.75 -7.25 -5.94
CA GLY A 249 23.79 -8.28 -6.05
C GLY A 249 24.41 -8.37 -7.45
N LEU A 250 23.60 -8.25 -8.51
CA LEU A 250 24.12 -8.19 -9.88
C LEU A 250 24.94 -6.91 -10.12
N THR A 251 24.46 -5.78 -9.60
CA THR A 251 25.17 -4.49 -9.68
C THR A 251 26.50 -4.56 -8.93
N ALA A 252 26.54 -5.26 -7.80
CA ALA A 252 27.74 -5.50 -7.00
C ALA A 252 28.79 -6.28 -7.78
N LEU A 253 28.37 -7.33 -8.50
CA LEU A 253 29.26 -8.09 -9.37
C LEU A 253 29.88 -7.19 -10.45
N VAL A 254 29.07 -6.36 -11.12
CA VAL A 254 29.59 -5.43 -12.15
C VAL A 254 30.53 -4.40 -11.53
N ALA A 255 30.20 -3.85 -10.37
CA ALA A 255 31.03 -2.86 -9.68
C ALA A 255 32.43 -3.38 -9.32
N VAL A 256 32.57 -4.68 -9.03
CA VAL A 256 33.84 -5.30 -8.61
C VAL A 256 34.61 -5.92 -9.77
N THR A 257 33.93 -6.33 -10.86
CA THR A 257 34.56 -7.06 -11.98
C THR A 257 34.78 -6.23 -13.23
N ALA A 258 34.03 -5.14 -13.41
CA ALA A 258 34.19 -4.25 -14.56
C ALA A 258 35.18 -3.13 -14.24
N ASP A 259 35.68 -2.49 -15.29
CA ASP A 259 36.56 -1.33 -15.21
C ASP A 259 35.91 -0.06 -15.81
N GLY A 260 36.53 1.08 -15.53
CA GLY A 260 36.20 2.37 -16.13
C GLY A 260 34.77 2.82 -15.82
N THR A 261 34.02 3.17 -16.88
CA THR A 261 32.66 3.72 -16.75
C THR A 261 31.71 2.75 -16.05
N ALA A 262 31.73 1.47 -16.42
CA ALA A 262 30.77 0.50 -15.91
C ALA A 262 30.93 0.30 -14.40
N ALA A 263 32.18 0.28 -13.92
CA ALA A 263 32.50 0.25 -12.50
C ALA A 263 31.99 1.51 -11.77
N SER A 264 32.27 2.70 -12.32
CA SER A 264 31.87 3.99 -11.72
C SER A 264 30.34 4.15 -11.62
N VAL A 265 29.61 3.78 -12.69
CA VAL A 265 28.15 3.81 -12.72
C VAL A 265 27.57 2.82 -11.71
N SER A 266 28.10 1.59 -11.67
CA SER A 266 27.61 0.54 -10.77
C SER A 266 27.88 0.87 -9.30
N ALA A 267 29.07 1.42 -8.99
CA ALA A 267 29.42 1.88 -7.64
C ALA A 267 28.48 2.99 -7.16
N THR A 268 28.17 3.97 -8.03
CA THR A 268 27.19 5.02 -7.72
C THR A 268 25.78 4.45 -7.54
N MET A 269 25.37 3.52 -8.41
CA MET A 269 24.07 2.86 -8.35
C MET A 269 23.90 2.03 -7.07
N LEU A 270 24.95 1.35 -6.59
CA LEU A 270 24.92 0.59 -5.33
C LEU A 270 24.57 1.48 -4.13
N VAL A 271 25.07 2.71 -4.08
CA VAL A 271 24.71 3.67 -3.02
C VAL A 271 23.21 3.95 -3.04
N PHE A 272 22.63 4.19 -4.21
CA PHE A 272 21.18 4.39 -4.35
C PHE A 272 20.38 3.13 -4.00
N GLN A 273 20.85 1.97 -4.41
CA GLN A 273 20.20 0.68 -4.13
C GLN A 273 20.18 0.34 -2.65
N ILE A 274 21.31 0.45 -1.96
CA ILE A 274 21.36 0.18 -0.52
C ILE A 274 20.52 1.19 0.25
N PHE A 275 20.56 2.47 -0.14
CA PHE A 275 19.65 3.47 0.43
C PHE A 275 18.17 3.11 0.20
N SER A 276 17.82 2.64 -1.00
CA SER A 276 16.46 2.17 -1.32
C SER A 276 16.04 0.98 -0.47
N VAL A 277 16.90 -0.04 -0.31
CA VAL A 277 16.61 -1.22 0.53
C VAL A 277 16.43 -0.81 1.99
N LEU A 278 17.30 0.04 2.52
CA LEU A 278 17.22 0.52 3.90
C LEU A 278 15.93 1.30 4.16
N THR A 279 15.55 2.20 3.24
CA THR A 279 14.32 3.00 3.37
C THR A 279 13.06 2.16 3.17
N ASN A 280 13.08 1.20 2.24
CA ASN A 280 11.95 0.30 2.01
C ASN A 280 11.78 -0.78 3.08
N LEU A 281 12.82 -1.13 3.84
CA LEU A 281 12.70 -2.04 4.98
C LEU A 281 12.49 -1.32 6.32
N ASN A 282 12.48 0.01 6.34
CA ASN A 282 12.35 0.79 7.56
C ASN A 282 10.90 0.80 8.08
N PRO A 283 10.61 0.25 9.29
CA PRO A 283 9.26 0.17 9.84
C PRO A 283 8.69 1.52 10.32
N LEU A 284 9.50 2.58 10.37
CA LEU A 284 9.09 3.94 10.78
C LEU A 284 8.60 4.79 9.59
N LEU A 285 8.82 4.32 8.37
CA LEU A 285 8.32 4.91 7.13
C LEU A 285 7.11 4.12 6.61
N PRO A 286 6.25 4.72 5.76
CA PRO A 286 5.19 3.99 5.07
C PRO A 286 5.78 3.12 3.95
N SER A 287 6.56 2.13 4.34
CA SER A 287 7.39 1.29 3.48
C SER A 287 6.83 -0.13 3.35
N ASP A 288 7.41 -0.91 2.45
CA ASP A 288 7.07 -2.33 2.29
C ASP A 288 7.48 -3.18 3.49
N GLY A 289 8.60 -2.85 4.15
CA GLY A 289 9.02 -3.47 5.41
C GLY A 289 8.03 -3.21 6.53
N TYR A 290 7.48 -1.98 6.61
CA TYR A 290 6.37 -1.68 7.51
C TYR A 290 5.14 -2.55 7.20
N ALA A 291 4.76 -2.68 5.92
CA ALA A 291 3.63 -3.51 5.51
C ALA A 291 3.85 -5.01 5.82
N ALA A 292 5.09 -5.50 5.68
CA ALA A 292 5.47 -6.86 6.04
C ALA A 292 5.40 -7.10 7.56
N LEU A 293 5.90 -6.15 8.36
CA LEU A 293 5.79 -6.18 9.82
C LEU A 293 4.32 -6.21 10.27
N GLU A 294 3.50 -5.34 9.68
CA GLU A 294 2.06 -5.31 9.92
C GLU A 294 1.37 -6.64 9.56
N ALA A 295 1.73 -7.24 8.42
CA ALA A 295 1.25 -8.54 8.02
C ALA A 295 1.59 -9.65 9.03
N GLY A 296 2.83 -9.65 9.54
CA GLY A 296 3.33 -10.60 10.54
C GLY A 296 2.62 -10.46 11.89
N LEU A 297 2.47 -9.22 12.38
CA LEU A 297 1.72 -8.92 13.61
C LEU A 297 0.22 -9.22 13.47
N GLY A 298 -0.29 -9.30 12.25
CA GLY A 298 -1.71 -9.51 12.00
C GLY A 298 -2.55 -8.25 12.20
N THR A 299 -1.92 -7.08 12.27
CA THR A 299 -2.60 -5.79 12.37
C THR A 299 -2.98 -5.27 10.98
N VAL A 300 -3.82 -4.23 10.95
CA VAL A 300 -4.22 -3.52 9.73
C VAL A 300 -4.31 -2.04 10.06
N ASP A 301 -3.63 -1.21 9.27
CA ASP A 301 -3.50 0.23 9.45
C ASP A 301 -2.99 0.65 10.85
N ALA A 302 -1.97 -0.03 11.38
CA ALA A 302 -1.35 0.32 12.67
C ALA A 302 -0.81 1.77 12.68
N ARG A 303 -0.18 2.21 11.58
CA ARG A 303 0.31 3.57 11.40
C ARG A 303 -0.84 4.59 11.35
N GLY A 304 -1.90 4.36 10.58
CA GLY A 304 -3.05 5.27 10.55
C GLY A 304 -3.72 5.39 11.92
N ARG A 305 -3.86 4.29 12.66
CA ARG A 305 -4.34 4.32 14.06
C ARG A 305 -3.43 5.12 14.98
N ALA A 306 -2.11 4.96 14.86
CA ALA A 306 -1.12 5.70 15.65
C ALA A 306 -1.19 7.21 15.41
N PHE A 307 -1.19 7.65 14.15
CA PHE A 307 -1.33 9.07 13.81
C PHE A 307 -2.71 9.63 14.12
N GLY A 308 -3.76 8.83 13.97
CA GLY A 308 -5.12 9.19 14.40
C GLY A 308 -5.18 9.47 15.90
N LEU A 309 -4.62 8.57 16.71
CA LEU A 309 -4.50 8.76 18.16
C LEU A 309 -3.67 10.00 18.51
N LEU A 310 -2.50 10.17 17.89
CA LEU A 310 -1.63 11.32 18.14
C LEU A 310 -2.34 12.63 17.81
N LYS A 311 -2.99 12.72 16.65
CA LYS A 311 -3.74 13.89 16.21
C LYS A 311 -4.87 14.24 17.17
N HIS A 312 -5.68 13.26 17.57
CA HIS A 312 -6.81 13.51 18.48
C HIS A 312 -6.34 13.88 19.89
N THR A 313 -5.23 13.29 20.35
CA THR A 313 -4.62 13.61 21.64
C THR A 313 -4.04 15.02 21.65
N LEU A 314 -3.26 15.38 20.61
CA LEU A 314 -2.62 16.69 20.49
C LEU A 314 -3.63 17.81 20.30
N LEU A 315 -4.66 17.58 19.47
CA LEU A 315 -5.73 18.57 19.21
C LEU A 315 -6.85 18.54 20.26
N ARG A 316 -6.74 17.71 21.31
CA ARG A 316 -7.75 17.53 22.36
C ARG A 316 -9.16 17.27 21.80
N ARG A 317 -9.25 16.47 20.73
CA ARG A 317 -10.52 16.12 20.07
C ARG A 317 -11.04 14.77 20.59
N PRO A 318 -12.38 14.58 20.67
CA PRO A 318 -12.95 13.30 21.07
C PRO A 318 -12.48 12.18 20.13
N LEU A 319 -12.17 11.01 20.70
CA LEU A 319 -11.70 9.86 19.93
C LEU A 319 -12.87 9.23 19.13
N PRO A 320 -12.66 8.89 17.85
CA PRO A 320 -13.58 8.04 17.11
C PRO A 320 -13.80 6.71 17.82
N SER A 321 -14.99 6.13 17.68
CA SER A 321 -15.41 4.89 18.36
C SER A 321 -14.41 3.73 18.19
N HIS A 322 -13.84 3.56 16.99
CA HIS A 322 -12.87 2.51 16.71
C HIS A 322 -11.51 2.69 17.39
N LEU A 323 -11.11 3.93 17.75
CA LEU A 323 -9.90 4.21 18.52
C LEU A 323 -10.18 4.22 20.03
N ALA A 324 -11.38 4.65 20.43
CA ALA A 324 -11.82 4.65 21.82
C ALA A 324 -11.98 3.23 22.39
N ALA A 325 -12.35 2.26 21.54
CA ALA A 325 -12.51 0.85 21.91
C ALA A 325 -11.18 0.11 22.16
N MET A 326 -10.02 0.75 21.95
CA MET A 326 -8.71 0.12 22.14
C MET A 326 -8.38 -0.03 23.63
N THR A 327 -7.71 -1.13 23.99
CA THR A 327 -7.23 -1.31 25.36
C THR A 327 -6.21 -0.23 25.73
N PRO A 328 -6.06 0.13 27.02
CA PRO A 328 -5.09 1.14 27.45
C PRO A 328 -3.65 0.82 27.03
N ALA A 329 -3.26 -0.46 27.08
CA ALA A 329 -1.95 -0.91 26.63
C ALA A 329 -1.75 -0.72 25.11
N ALA A 330 -2.72 -1.15 24.30
CA ALA A 330 -2.67 -0.97 22.85
C ALA A 330 -2.63 0.52 22.47
N ARG A 331 -3.38 1.37 23.18
CA ARG A 331 -3.37 2.83 22.98
C ARG A 331 -1.99 3.43 23.26
N ARG A 332 -1.35 3.07 24.37
CA ARG A 332 0.02 3.53 24.70
C ARG A 332 1.02 3.10 23.64
N LEU A 333 0.96 1.85 23.19
CA LEU A 333 1.86 1.34 22.16
C LEU A 333 1.72 2.12 20.84
N HIS A 334 0.49 2.36 20.38
CA HIS A 334 0.26 3.12 19.15
C HIS A 334 0.69 4.59 19.29
N LEU A 335 0.50 5.21 20.46
CA LEU A 335 0.99 6.57 20.72
C LEU A 335 2.52 6.63 20.71
N ALA A 336 3.19 5.69 21.37
CA ALA A 336 4.65 5.59 21.36
C ALA A 336 5.20 5.37 19.94
N TYR A 337 4.58 4.47 19.18
CA TYR A 337 4.94 4.22 17.78
C TYR A 337 4.74 5.47 16.90
N GLY A 338 3.61 6.17 17.04
CA GLY A 338 3.34 7.42 16.32
C GLY A 338 4.33 8.54 16.66
N ALA A 339 4.69 8.68 17.94
CA ALA A 339 5.71 9.62 18.38
C ALA A 339 7.09 9.28 17.80
N LEU A 340 7.49 8.01 17.83
CA LEU A 340 8.76 7.55 17.25
C LEU A 340 8.81 7.80 15.73
N CYS A 341 7.73 7.50 15.00
CA CYS A 341 7.64 7.81 13.57
C CYS A 341 7.77 9.31 13.30
N THR A 342 7.13 10.15 14.12
CA THR A 342 7.19 11.61 13.99
C THR A 342 8.60 12.12 14.25
N LEU A 343 9.22 11.68 15.34
CA LEU A 343 10.60 12.02 15.69
C LEU A 343 11.57 11.61 14.57
N TYR A 344 11.43 10.40 14.05
CA TYR A 344 12.26 9.90 12.96
C TYR A 344 12.17 10.79 11.70
N VAL A 345 10.96 11.17 11.29
CA VAL A 345 10.77 12.08 10.14
C VAL A 345 11.36 13.46 10.41
N LEU A 346 11.23 13.99 11.63
CA LEU A 346 11.83 15.28 12.01
C LEU A 346 13.36 15.23 11.97
N VAL A 347 13.98 14.14 12.45
CA VAL A 347 15.43 13.93 12.37
C VAL A 347 15.89 13.85 10.92
N LEU A 348 15.18 13.10 10.07
CA LEU A 348 15.50 13.04 8.63
C LEU A 348 15.40 14.41 7.97
N ALA A 349 14.33 15.17 8.26
CA ALA A 349 14.16 16.51 7.72
C ALA A 349 15.27 17.45 8.19
N TYR A 350 15.65 17.39 9.47
CA TYR A 350 16.75 18.16 10.04
C TYR A 350 18.09 17.83 9.36
N VAL A 351 18.42 16.55 9.20
CA VAL A 351 19.64 16.09 8.51
C VAL A 351 19.65 16.54 7.05
N ALA A 352 18.52 16.47 6.35
CA ALA A 352 18.41 16.96 4.97
C ALA A 352 18.63 18.48 4.87
N VAL A 353 18.09 19.26 5.80
CA VAL A 353 18.32 20.72 5.87
C VAL A 353 19.79 21.02 6.16
N LEU A 354 20.41 20.33 7.12
CA LEU A 354 21.85 20.50 7.40
C LEU A 354 22.71 20.15 6.18
N GLY A 355 22.40 19.04 5.50
CA GLY A 355 23.12 18.62 4.29
C GLY A 355 23.01 19.63 3.16
N THR A 356 21.83 20.22 2.96
CA THR A 356 21.63 21.27 1.94
C THR A 356 22.36 22.57 2.29
N VAL A 357 22.32 23.01 3.55
CA VAL A 357 23.07 24.19 4.03
C VAL A 357 24.59 23.98 3.87
N PHE A 358 25.10 22.82 4.26
CA PHE A 358 26.52 22.48 4.11
C PHE A 358 26.95 22.43 2.64
N SER A 359 26.13 21.82 1.78
CA SER A 359 26.37 21.78 0.33
C SER A 359 26.37 23.18 -0.28
N TRP A 360 25.43 24.04 0.11
CA TRP A 360 25.36 25.42 -0.36
C TRP A 360 26.58 26.26 0.06
N GLY A 361 27.02 26.14 1.32
CA GLY A 361 28.24 26.79 1.79
C GLY A 361 29.49 26.33 1.04
N SER A 362 29.55 25.05 0.68
CA SER A 362 30.63 24.49 -0.13
C SER A 362 30.65 25.04 -1.56
N VAL A 363 29.48 25.22 -2.18
CA VAL A 363 29.35 25.83 -3.52
C VAL A 363 29.77 27.31 -3.50
N GLN A 364 29.37 28.07 -2.48
CA GLN A 364 29.82 29.46 -2.35
C GLN A 364 31.32 29.59 -2.13
N GLY A 365 31.94 28.66 -1.39
CA GLY A 365 33.41 28.63 -1.23
C GLY A 365 34.18 28.32 -2.52
N VAL A 366 33.54 27.68 -3.50
CA VAL A 366 34.10 27.41 -4.84
C VAL A 366 33.95 28.62 -5.77
N TRP A 367 32.87 29.40 -5.62
CA TRP A 367 32.61 30.61 -6.43
C TRP A 367 33.19 31.90 -5.82
N GLY A 368 33.63 31.87 -4.56
CA GLY A 368 34.23 33.00 -3.84
C GLY A 368 35.76 33.06 -3.89
N ARG A 369 36.41 32.25 -4.73
CA ARG A 369 37.82 32.37 -5.14
C ARG A 369 37.86 32.61 -6.64
#